data_AF-A0A348V734-F1
#
_entry.id   AF-A0A348V734-F1
#
_cell.length_a   1.000
_cell.length_b   1.000
_cell.length_c   1.000
_cell.angle_alpha   90.00
_cell.angle_beta   90.00
_cell.angle_gamma   90.00
#
_symmetry.space_group_name_H-M   'P 1'
#
loop_
_entity.id
_entity.type
_entity.pdbx_description
1 polymer ?
#
loop_
_entity_poly.entity_id
_entity_poly.type
_entity_poly.pdbx_seq_one_letter_code
_entity_poly.pdbx_strand_id
1 'polypeptide(L)' 'MPTFEYACKDCGKEFIVFLSIKEYEAKPKITCPHCESDHVERKLSGFSAKTSRKS' A
#
# COMPACT_ATOMS: atom_id res chain seq x y z
N MET A 1 0.12 12.72 -2.68
CA MET A 1 -0.07 11.87 -1.49
C MET A 1 0.54 10.51 -1.81
N PRO A 2 1.45 9.97 -0.98
CA PRO A 2 2.03 8.65 -1.23
C PRO A 2 0.94 7.58 -1.05
N THR A 3 0.67 6.84 -2.12
CA THR A 3 -0.17 5.65 -2.08
C THR A 3 0.71 4.46 -1.78
N PHE A 4 0.29 3.63 -0.83
CA PHE A 4 0.98 2.38 -0.53
C PHE A 4 0.06 1.24 -0.95
N GLU A 5 0.53 0.41 -1.87
CA GLU A 5 -0.18 -0.81 -2.26
C GLU A 5 0.13 -1.92 -1.24
N TYR A 6 -0.91 -2.66 -0.88
CA TYR A 6 -0.84 -3.81 -0.01
C TYR A 6 -1.53 -4.99 -0.69
N ALA A 7 -1.01 -6.19 -0.44
CA ALA A 7 -1.60 -7.44 -0.89
C ALA A 7 -1.81 -8.34 0.32
N CYS A 8 -2.98 -8.95 0.44
CA CYS A 8 -3.23 -9.95 1.47
C CYS A 8 -2.72 -11.31 1.02
N LYS A 9 -1.97 -12.00 1.89
CA LYS A 9 -1.45 -13.34 1.61
C LYS A 9 -2.48 -14.45 1.77
N ASP A 10 -3.52 -14.25 2.57
CA ASP A 10 -4.56 -15.27 2.79
C ASP A 10 -5.60 -15.31 1.68
N CYS A 11 -6.11 -14.14 1.28
CA CYS A 11 -7.15 -14.05 0.25
C CYS A 11 -6.61 -13.68 -1.14
N GLY A 12 -5.33 -13.29 -1.24
CA GLY A 12 -4.70 -12.89 -2.50
C GLY A 12 -5.20 -11.56 -3.08
N LYS A 13 -6.01 -10.80 -2.33
CA LYS A 13 -6.57 -9.53 -2.78
C LYS A 13 -5.62 -8.37 -2.53
N GLU A 14 -5.57 -7.47 -3.51
CA GLU A 14 -4.75 -6.26 -3.50
C GLU A 14 -5.61 -5.04 -3.16
N PHE A 15 -5.07 -4.14 -2.33
CA PHE A 15 -5.76 -2.92 -1.91
C PHE A 15 -4.77 -1.77 -1.72
N ILE A 16 -5.25 -0.55 -1.88
CA ILE A 16 -4.44 0.67 -1.80
C ILE A 16 -4.76 1.38 -0.50
N VAL A 17 -3.73 1.67 0.29
CA VAL A 17 -3.86 2.43 1.53
C VAL A 17 -3.21 3.79 1.35
N PHE A 18 -3.98 4.82 1.65
CA PHE A 18 -3.50 6.20 1.71
C PHE A 18 -2.98 6.43 3.12
N LEU A 19 -1.65 6.44 3.29
CA LEU A 19 -1.01 6.73 4.58
C LEU A 19 -0.22 8.03 4.46
N SER A 20 -0.34 8.89 5.47
CA SER A 20 0.60 9.99 5.66
C SER A 20 1.91 9.47 6.24
N ILE A 21 2.99 10.23 6.07
CA ILE A 21 4.32 9.88 6.61
C ILE A 21 4.24 9.61 8.13
N LYS A 22 3.47 10.43 8.86
CA LYS A 22 3.22 10.25 10.30
C LYS A 22 2.53 8.92 10.63
N GLU A 23 1.58 8.50 9.81
CA GLU A 23 0.85 7.25 10.01
C GLU A 23 1.75 6.06 9.70
N TYR A 24 2.61 6.16 8.67
CA TYR A 24 3.61 5.15 8.36
C TYR A 24 4.64 4.98 9.49
N GLU A 25 5.11 6.07 10.10
CA GLU A 25 5.99 6.03 11.29
C GLU A 25 5.33 5.36 12.49
N ALA A 26 4.01 5.54 12.65
CA ALA A 26 3.24 4.93 13.72
C ALA A 26 3.02 3.41 13.57
N LYS A 27 3.50 2.78 12.46
CA LYS A 27 3.31 1.36 12.15
C LYS A 27 1.85 0.92 12.36
N PRO A 28 0.93 1.42 11.52
CA PRO A 28 -0.48 1.12 11.69
C PRO A 28 -0.69 -0.38 11.46
N LYS A 29 -1.57 -1.01 12.24
CA LYS A 29 -1.99 -2.39 12.00
C LYS A 29 -2.87 -2.41 10.76
N ILE A 30 -2.27 -2.66 9.59
CA ILE A 30 -3.01 -2.83 8.35
C ILE A 30 -3.57 -4.25 8.35
N THR A 31 -4.89 -4.38 8.31
CA THR A 31 -5.58 -5.67 8.13
C THR A 31 -6.26 -5.68 6.77
N CYS A 32 -6.48 -6.87 6.22
CA CYS A 32 -7.20 -6.99 4.97
C CYS A 32 -8.69 -6.66 5.18
N PRO A 33 -9.29 -5.73 4.41
CA PRO A 33 -10.71 -5.40 4.54
C PRO A 33 -11.65 -6.52 4.06
N HIS A 34 -11.13 -7.59 3.46
CA HIS A 34 -11.93 -8.69 2.92
C HIS A 34 -11.97 -9.92 3.82
N CYS A 35 -10.89 -10.21 4.54
CA CYS A 35 -10.77 -11.41 5.37
C CYS A 35 -10.32 -11.11 6.79
N GLU A 36 -10.09 -9.83 7.13
CA GLU A 36 -9.59 -9.37 8.43
C GLU A 36 -8.24 -9.94 8.87
N SER A 37 -7.52 -10.64 7.99
CA SER A 37 -6.17 -11.12 8.26
C SER A 37 -5.19 -9.96 8.46
N ASP A 38 -4.31 -10.10 9.44
CA ASP A 38 -3.12 -9.25 9.65
C ASP A 38 -1.94 -9.61 8.72
N HIS A 39 -2.07 -10.72 7.99
CA HIS A 39 -1.13 -11.21 6.99
C HIS A 39 -1.25 -10.43 5.67
N VAL A 40 -0.80 -9.19 5.69
CA VAL A 40 -0.72 -8.30 4.51
C VAL A 40 0.74 -7.93 4.23
N GLU A 41 1.13 -7.95 2.97
CA GLU A 41 2.45 -7.51 2.50
C GLU A 41 2.33 -6.19 1.74
N ARG A 42 3.29 -5.29 1.94
CA ARG A 42 3.33 -4.03 1.19
C ARG A 42 3.92 -4.28 -0.18
N LYS A 43 3.12 -4.09 -1.23
CA LYS A 43 3.65 -3.92 -2.58
C LYS A 43 4.08 -2.47 -2.75
N LEU A 44 5.39 -2.24 -2.73
CA LEU A 44 5.92 -1.01 -3.30
C LEU A 44 5.77 -1.12 -4.83
N SER A 45 4.58 -0.81 -5.33
CA SER A 45 4.41 -0.49 -6.74
C SER A 45 5.32 0.69 -7.01
N GLY A 46 6.43 0.42 -7.68
CA GLY A 46 7.47 1.40 -7.94
C GLY A 46 6.80 2.62 -8.54
N PHE A 47 6.83 3.72 -7.80
CA PHE A 47 6.40 5.03 -8.25
C PHE A 47 7.33 5.40 -9.40
N SER A 48 7.07 4.85 -10.58
CA SER A 48 7.62 5.31 -11.82
C SER A 48 6.92 6.64 -12.03
N ALA A 49 7.50 7.67 -11.41
CA ALA A 49 7.26 9.03 -11.81
C ALA A 49 7.46 9.01 -13.32
N LYS A 50 6.34 8.98 -14.05
CA LYS A 50 6.28 9.41 -15.44
C LYS A 50 6.63 10.89 -15.35
N THR A 51 7.92 11.18 -15.21
CA THR A 51 8.48 12.41 -15.72
C THR A 51 8.05 12.37 -17.17
N SER A 52 6.95 13.05 -17.44
CA SER A 52 6.58 13.43 -18.77
C SER A 52 7.78 14.22 -19.24
N ARG A 53 8.64 13.55 -20.00
CA ARG A 53 9.73 14.14 -20.76
C ARG A 53 9.05 15.14 -21.67
N LYS A 54 8.93 16.38 -21.19
CA LYS A 54 8.46 17.50 -22.00
C LYS A 54 9.57 17.74 -23.01
N SER A 55 9.21 17.56 -24.28
CA SER A 55 10.06 17.70 -25.46
C SER A 55 10.77 19.05 -25.52
#